data_AF-A0A417VPT1-F1
#
_entry.id   AF-A0A417VPT1-F1
#
_cell.length_a   1.000
_cell.length_b   1.000
_cell.length_c   1.000
_cell.angle_alpha   90.00
_cell.angle_beta   90.00
_cell.angle_gamma   90.00
#
_symmetry.space_group_name_H-M   'P 1'
#
loop_
_entity.id
_entity.type
_entity.pdbx_description
1 polymer ?
#
loop_
_entity_poly.entity_id
_entity_poly.type
_entity_poly.pdbx_seq_one_letter_code
_entity_poly.pdbx_strand_id
1 'polypeptide(L)'
;MTSIILVKKDRNGVQIISKEKNIALYNLIISKYENSIFRKKGGAIGSCIIKGRDRFLKLEVEAQCAVLMQIFLDFRKSTGVNLSKIGGGNGSGIIKMSKKINAAEELELIEQSVTGIYKMMWYDYCIRYYTFDIFSVN
;
A
#
# COMPACT_ATOMS: atom_id res chain seq x y z
N MET A 1 14.16 21.21 -26.03
CA MET A 1 14.41 20.82 -24.62
C MET A 1 14.56 19.32 -24.59
N THR A 2 15.81 18.84 -24.65
CA THR A 2 16.17 17.45 -24.86
C THR A 2 15.75 16.62 -23.66
N SER A 3 14.80 15.71 -23.88
CA SER A 3 14.32 14.75 -22.89
C SER A 3 15.49 13.90 -22.41
N ILE A 4 15.98 14.18 -21.19
CA ILE A 4 16.82 13.27 -20.41
C ILE A 4 15.89 12.10 -20.02
N ILE A 5 15.53 11.26 -20.98
CA ILE A 5 14.83 10.01 -20.67
C ILE A 5 15.87 9.18 -19.94
N LEU A 6 15.57 8.89 -18.68
CA LEU A 6 16.34 8.06 -17.77
C LEU A 6 16.57 6.67 -18.39
N VAL A 7 17.59 6.52 -19.25
CA VAL A 7 18.04 5.22 -19.75
C VAL A 7 18.84 4.53 -18.64
N LYS A 8 18.18 4.27 -17.50
CA LYS A 8 18.75 3.43 -16.46
C LYS A 8 18.75 2.00 -16.98
N LYS A 9 19.95 1.49 -17.23
CA LYS A 9 20.19 0.09 -17.61
C LYS A 9 20.57 -0.71 -16.38
N ASP A 10 20.23 -1.99 -16.37
CA ASP A 10 20.72 -2.91 -15.35
C ASP A 10 22.18 -3.31 -15.61
N ARG A 11 22.71 -4.22 -14.77
CA ARG A 11 24.07 -4.76 -14.90
C ARG A 11 24.29 -5.52 -16.22
N ASN A 12 23.21 -5.91 -16.90
CA ASN A 12 23.21 -6.64 -18.16
C ASN A 12 22.94 -5.72 -19.36
N GLY A 13 22.86 -4.40 -19.16
CA GLY A 13 22.61 -3.42 -20.21
C GLY A 13 21.14 -3.32 -20.64
N VAL A 14 20.21 -3.98 -19.96
CA VAL A 14 18.77 -3.97 -20.27
C VAL A 14 18.14 -2.69 -19.75
N GLN A 15 17.37 -2.01 -20.59
CA GLN A 15 16.62 -0.82 -20.19
C GLN A 15 15.56 -1.18 -19.13
N ILE A 16 15.69 -0.59 -17.94
CA ILE A 16 14.81 -0.88 -16.80
C ILE A 16 13.52 -0.06 -16.90
N ILE A 17 13.64 1.20 -17.32
CA ILE A 17 12.54 2.16 -17.38
C ILE A 17 12.13 2.33 -18.84
N SER A 18 11.01 1.72 -19.20
CA SER A 18 10.33 1.89 -20.49
C SER A 18 8.83 1.81 -20.26
N LYS A 19 8.04 2.27 -21.24
CA LYS A 19 6.57 2.20 -21.17
C LYS A 19 6.11 0.76 -21.03
N GLU A 20 6.70 -0.15 -21.81
CA GLU A 20 6.38 -1.58 -21.84
C GLU A 20 6.72 -2.25 -20.50
N LYS A 21 7.90 -1.96 -19.94
CA LYS A 21 8.33 -2.51 -18.65
C LYS A 21 7.46 -1.99 -17.50
N ASN A 22 7.12 -0.71 -17.51
CA ASN A 22 6.22 -0.11 -16.53
C ASN A 22 4.82 -0.73 -16.60
N ILE A 23 4.29 -0.97 -17.81
CA ILE A 23 2.99 -1.63 -18.01
C ILE A 23 3.04 -3.08 -17.53
N ALA A 24 4.12 -3.81 -17.85
CA ALA A 24 4.29 -5.19 -17.38
C ALA A 24 4.30 -5.27 -15.84
N LEU A 25 5.02 -4.35 -15.18
CA LEU A 25 5.04 -4.24 -13.72
C LEU A 25 3.65 -3.90 -13.16
N TYR A 26 2.93 -2.98 -13.80
CA TYR A 26 1.57 -2.62 -13.39
C TYR A 26 0.60 -3.80 -13.49
N ASN A 27 0.66 -4.58 -14.57
CA ASN A 27 -0.15 -5.80 -14.73
C ASN A 27 0.19 -6.85 -13.67
N LEU A 28 1.47 -7.00 -13.32
CA LEU A 28 1.90 -7.89 -12.23
C LEU A 28 1.30 -7.46 -10.89
N ILE A 29 1.26 -6.15 -10.61
CA ILE A 29 0.63 -5.60 -9.41
C ILE A 29 -0.88 -5.91 -9.40
N ILE A 30 -1.57 -5.69 -10.52
CA ILE A 30 -3.00 -6.06 -10.66
C ILE A 30 -3.21 -7.54 -10.33
N SER A 31 -2.42 -8.43 -10.95
CA SER A 31 -2.51 -9.85 -10.69
C SER A 31 -2.26 -10.21 -9.23
N LYS A 32 -1.43 -9.47 -8.49
CA LYS A 32 -1.25 -9.69 -7.05
C LYS A 32 -2.52 -9.33 -6.28
N TYR A 33 -3.17 -8.21 -6.60
CA TYR A 33 -4.42 -7.82 -5.95
C TYR A 33 -5.59 -8.74 -6.29
N GLU A 34 -5.58 -9.40 -7.44
CA GLU A 34 -6.63 -10.35 -7.83
C GLU A 34 -6.39 -11.76 -7.28
N ASN A 35 -5.14 -12.25 -7.38
CA ASN A 35 -4.84 -13.68 -7.24
C ASN A 35 -3.98 -14.03 -6.01
N SER A 36 -3.70 -13.09 -5.10
CA SER A 36 -2.88 -13.38 -3.92
C SER A 36 -3.40 -12.73 -2.64
N ILE A 37 -2.66 -12.85 -1.54
CA ILE A 37 -3.03 -12.29 -0.23
C ILE A 37 -3.30 -10.78 -0.26
N PHE A 38 -2.78 -10.06 -1.26
CA PHE A 38 -3.06 -8.63 -1.46
C PHE A 38 -4.54 -8.32 -1.71
N ARG A 39 -5.35 -9.29 -2.14
CA ARG A 39 -6.81 -9.13 -2.22
C ARG A 39 -7.45 -8.82 -0.87
N LYS A 40 -6.83 -9.27 0.24
CA LYS A 40 -7.29 -9.01 1.61
C LYS A 40 -6.86 -7.62 2.12
N LYS A 41 -6.00 -6.90 1.39
CA LYS A 41 -5.56 -5.57 1.79
C LYS A 41 -6.75 -4.62 1.79
N GLY A 42 -7.09 -4.11 2.97
CA GLY A 42 -8.14 -3.12 3.14
C GLY A 42 -7.81 -1.78 2.48
N GLY A 43 -8.81 -0.91 2.43
CA GLY A 43 -8.72 0.38 1.73
C GLY A 43 -8.99 0.23 0.23
N ALA A 44 -9.51 1.29 -0.39
CA ALA A 44 -9.97 1.25 -1.79
C ALA A 44 -8.85 1.07 -2.83
N ILE A 45 -7.59 0.86 -2.41
CA ILE A 45 -6.41 0.91 -3.28
C ILE A 45 -6.41 -0.18 -4.35
N GLY A 46 -6.70 -1.44 -4.00
CA GLY A 46 -6.70 -2.53 -4.96
C GLY A 46 -7.70 -2.28 -6.09
N SER A 47 -8.92 -1.88 -5.73
CA SER A 47 -9.96 -1.54 -6.70
C SER A 47 -9.59 -0.33 -7.58
N CYS A 48 -8.89 0.66 -7.01
CA CYS A 48 -8.42 1.84 -7.74
C CYS A 48 -7.34 1.47 -8.76
N ILE A 49 -6.42 0.58 -8.41
CA ILE A 49 -5.35 0.12 -9.31
C ILE A 49 -5.95 -0.69 -10.46
N ILE A 50 -6.87 -1.62 -10.17
CA ILE A 50 -7.52 -2.45 -11.20
C ILE A 50 -8.31 -1.59 -12.19
N LYS A 51 -9.19 -0.69 -11.68
CA LYS A 51 -9.99 0.21 -12.52
C LYS A 51 -9.16 1.28 -13.24
N GLY A 52 -8.00 1.65 -12.67
CA GLY A 52 -7.12 2.69 -13.19
C GLY A 52 -6.25 2.26 -14.37
N ARG A 53 -6.29 0.98 -14.73
CA ARG A 53 -5.40 0.39 -15.74
C ARG A 53 -5.43 1.12 -17.09
N ASP A 54 -6.60 1.39 -17.63
CA ASP A 54 -6.73 2.03 -18.94
C ASP A 54 -6.21 3.47 -18.95
N ARG A 55 -6.31 4.16 -17.81
CA ARG A 55 -5.71 5.49 -17.63
C ARG A 55 -4.20 5.37 -17.55
N PHE A 56 -3.67 4.39 -16.83
CA PHE A 56 -2.23 4.15 -16.70
C PHE A 56 -1.55 3.86 -18.05
N LEU A 57 -2.19 3.09 -18.93
CA LEU A 57 -1.67 2.81 -20.28
C LEU A 57 -1.46 4.09 -21.11
N LYS A 58 -2.31 5.10 -20.91
CA LYS A 58 -2.28 6.38 -21.64
C LYS A 58 -1.26 7.37 -21.08
N LEU A 59 -0.68 7.12 -19.92
CA LEU A 59 0.31 8.00 -19.31
C LEU A 59 1.66 7.95 -20.03
N GLU A 60 2.38 9.06 -19.97
CA GLU A 60 3.80 9.15 -20.32
C GLU A 60 4.67 8.42 -19.29
N VAL A 61 5.87 8.01 -19.72
CA VAL A 61 6.78 7.17 -18.91
C VAL A 61 7.05 7.76 -17.53
N GLU A 62 7.31 9.06 -17.44
CA GLU A 62 7.54 9.76 -16.17
C GLU A 62 6.31 9.70 -15.25
N ALA A 63 5.12 9.92 -15.81
CA ALA A 63 3.87 9.85 -15.07
C ALA A 63 3.55 8.42 -14.63
N GLN A 64 3.88 7.40 -15.43
CA GLN A 64 3.79 5.99 -15.04
C GLN A 64 4.70 5.68 -13.86
N CYS A 65 5.97 6.13 -13.90
CA CYS A 65 6.91 5.97 -12.80
C CYS A 65 6.39 6.63 -11.51
N ALA A 66 5.84 7.84 -11.60
CA ALA A 66 5.26 8.52 -10.45
C ALA A 66 4.11 7.72 -9.82
N VAL A 67 3.22 7.12 -10.61
CA VAL A 67 2.13 6.27 -10.11
C VAL A 67 2.67 4.99 -9.47
N LEU A 68 3.63 4.32 -10.11
CA LEU A 68 4.27 3.11 -9.56
C LEU A 68 4.95 3.41 -8.21
N MET A 69 5.64 4.55 -8.09
CA MET A 69 6.24 4.99 -6.83
C MET A 69 5.21 5.19 -5.72
N GLN A 70 4.03 5.76 -6.03
CA GLN A 70 2.94 5.90 -5.07
C GLN A 70 2.40 4.53 -4.63
N ILE A 71 2.27 3.57 -5.53
CA ILE A 71 1.85 2.21 -5.18
C ILE A 71 2.87 1.53 -4.26
N PHE A 72 4.18 1.65 -4.55
CA PHE A 72 5.23 1.11 -3.67
C PHE A 72 5.27 1.80 -2.31
N LEU A 73 4.97 3.09 -2.24
CA LEU A 73 4.86 3.81 -0.98
C LEU A 73 3.76 3.21 -0.11
N ASP A 74 2.60 2.88 -0.70
CA ASP A 74 1.50 2.21 0.01
C ASP A 74 1.85 0.80 0.51
N PHE A 75 2.69 0.07 -0.22
CA PHE A 75 3.21 -1.22 0.26
C PHE A 75 4.09 -1.07 1.50
N ARG A 76 4.85 0.02 1.60
CA ARG A 76 5.73 0.28 2.73
C ARG A 76 4.99 0.86 3.93
N LYS A 77 4.05 1.78 3.70
CA LYS A 77 3.31 2.50 4.73
C LYS A 77 1.89 2.80 4.24
N SER A 78 0.87 2.40 5.01
CA SER A 78 -0.53 2.75 4.75
C SER A 78 -0.88 4.18 5.20
N THR A 79 -0.02 5.15 4.89
CA THR A 79 -0.18 6.57 5.27
C THR A 79 -1.02 7.37 4.27
N GLY A 80 -1.59 6.71 3.27
CA GLY A 80 -2.29 7.34 2.18
C GLY A 80 -1.36 7.78 1.06
N VAL A 81 -1.81 7.54 -0.17
CA VAL A 81 -1.07 7.82 -1.40
C VAL A 81 -1.96 8.55 -2.40
N ASN A 82 -1.32 9.22 -3.36
CA ASN A 82 -2.04 9.97 -4.39
C ASN A 82 -2.14 9.13 -5.67
N LEU A 83 -3.35 8.66 -5.98
CA LEU A 83 -3.66 7.89 -7.19
C LEU A 83 -4.52 8.68 -8.18
N SER A 84 -4.57 10.01 -8.08
CA SER A 84 -5.36 10.88 -8.97
C SER A 84 -5.08 10.66 -10.45
N LYS A 85 -3.81 10.42 -10.84
CA LYS A 85 -3.40 10.15 -12.22
C LYS A 85 -4.06 8.92 -12.85
N ILE A 86 -4.56 7.99 -12.04
CA ILE A 86 -5.30 6.80 -12.49
C ILE A 86 -6.79 6.83 -12.08
N GLY A 87 -7.31 8.00 -11.69
CA GLY A 87 -8.70 8.18 -11.30
C GLY A 87 -9.02 7.86 -9.83
N GLY A 88 -8.01 7.70 -8.99
CA GLY A 88 -8.15 7.58 -7.55
C GLY A 88 -8.22 8.91 -6.81
N GLY A 89 -8.32 8.85 -5.49
CA GLY A 89 -8.30 10.03 -4.61
C GLY A 89 -6.91 10.35 -4.06
N ASN A 90 -6.76 11.57 -3.56
CA ASN A 90 -5.64 11.96 -2.71
C ASN A 90 -5.91 11.41 -1.29
N GLY A 91 -5.10 10.42 -0.85
CA GLY A 91 -5.39 9.63 0.35
C GLY A 91 -5.94 8.23 0.07
N SER A 92 -5.74 7.72 -1.14
CA SER A 92 -6.01 6.31 -1.45
C SER A 92 -5.11 5.41 -0.58
N GLY A 93 -5.57 4.23 -0.18
CA GLY A 93 -4.79 3.32 0.68
C GLY A 93 -4.82 3.64 2.18
N ILE A 94 -5.45 4.75 2.59
CA ILE A 94 -5.76 4.99 4.01
C ILE A 94 -6.81 3.98 4.46
N ILE A 95 -6.49 3.21 5.50
CA ILE A 95 -7.44 2.35 6.19
C ILE A 95 -7.89 3.10 7.45
N LYS A 96 -9.17 3.42 7.53
CA LYS A 96 -9.78 4.01 8.72
C LYS A 96 -10.46 2.90 9.51
N MET A 97 -10.08 2.75 10.77
CA MET A 97 -10.79 1.92 11.73
C MET A 97 -11.53 2.83 12.71
N SER A 98 -12.82 2.60 12.93
CA SER A 98 -13.55 3.33 13.97
C SER A 98 -13.02 2.94 15.34
N LYS A 99 -12.92 3.89 16.29
CA LYS A 99 -12.53 3.61 17.69
C LYS A 99 -13.52 2.70 18.46
N LYS A 100 -14.59 2.22 17.80
CA LYS A 100 -15.55 1.28 18.38
C LYS A 100 -14.96 -0.14 18.34
N ILE A 101 -14.08 -0.43 19.29
CA ILE A 101 -13.50 -1.76 19.51
C ILE A 101 -14.49 -2.73 20.16
N ASN A 102 -15.57 -2.22 20.77
CA ASN A 102 -16.60 -3.02 21.44
C ASN A 102 -17.37 -3.98 20.51
N ALA A 103 -17.25 -3.83 19.20
CA ALA A 103 -17.88 -4.70 18.21
C ALA A 103 -16.97 -5.84 17.72
N ALA A 104 -15.70 -5.88 18.16
CA ALA A 104 -14.82 -7.00 17.87
C ALA A 104 -15.17 -8.17 18.80
N GLU A 105 -15.30 -9.37 18.23
CA GLU A 105 -15.52 -10.61 19.00
C GLU A 105 -14.29 -10.93 19.87
N GLU A 106 -13.10 -10.67 19.33
CA GLU A 106 -11.82 -10.86 20.01
C GLU A 106 -10.85 -9.75 19.62
N LEU A 107 -10.04 -9.30 20.58
CA LEU A 107 -8.94 -8.36 20.38
C LEU A 107 -7.71 -8.93 21.07
N GLU A 108 -6.58 -8.95 20.37
CA GLU A 108 -5.29 -9.38 20.91
C GLU A 108 -4.29 -8.25 20.83
N LEU A 109 -3.59 -7.99 21.95
CA LEU A 109 -2.44 -7.10 21.97
C LEU A 109 -1.19 -7.94 21.77
N ILE A 110 -0.44 -7.58 20.74
CA ILE A 110 0.74 -8.29 20.31
C ILE A 110 1.96 -7.41 20.57
N GLU A 111 2.72 -7.75 21.59
CA GLU A 111 4.00 -7.09 21.87
C GLU A 111 5.10 -7.84 21.13
N GLN A 112 5.86 -7.13 20.29
CA GLN A 112 6.95 -7.71 19.49
C GLN A 112 8.27 -7.06 19.86
N SER A 113 9.33 -7.87 19.96
CA SER A 113 10.69 -7.35 20.17
C SER A 113 11.14 -6.46 19.00
N VAL A 114 12.18 -5.65 19.22
CA VAL A 114 12.78 -4.80 18.17
C VAL A 114 13.18 -5.61 16.93
N THR A 115 13.60 -6.85 17.12
CA THR A 115 13.96 -7.79 16.05
C THR A 115 12.78 -8.53 15.44
N GLY A 116 11.59 -8.47 16.05
CA GLY A 116 10.40 -9.20 15.65
C GLY A 116 10.45 -10.72 15.88
N ILE A 117 11.53 -11.25 16.47
CA ILE A 117 11.73 -12.68 16.72
C ILE A 117 10.88 -13.17 17.89
N TYR A 118 10.77 -12.35 18.93
CA TYR A 118 9.97 -12.67 20.11
C TYR A 118 8.64 -11.95 20.05
N LYS A 119 7.56 -12.67 20.37
CA LYS A 119 6.20 -12.16 20.44
C LYS A 119 5.57 -12.62 21.76
N MET A 120 4.94 -11.68 22.47
CA MET A 120 4.09 -11.95 23.62
C MET A 120 2.64 -11.58 23.28
N MET A 121 1.70 -12.46 23.63
CA MET A 121 0.27 -12.30 23.34
C MET A 121 -0.47 -12.05 24.65
N TRP A 122 -1.26 -10.98 24.69
CA TRP A 122 -2.09 -10.63 25.83
C TRP A 122 -3.57 -10.84 25.47
N TYR A 123 -4.32 -11.49 26.36
CA TYR A 123 -5.75 -11.78 26.18
C TYR A 123 -6.65 -10.67 26.77
N ASP A 124 -7.92 -10.69 26.36
CA ASP A 124 -8.94 -9.63 26.47
C ASP A 124 -9.04 -8.93 27.85
N TYR A 125 -8.84 -9.66 28.96
CA TYR A 125 -8.89 -9.08 30.30
C TYR A 125 -7.79 -8.03 30.55
N CYS A 126 -6.56 -8.29 30.12
CA CYS A 126 -5.46 -7.34 30.26
C CYS A 126 -5.62 -6.13 29.33
N ILE A 127 -6.21 -6.33 28.15
CA ILE A 127 -6.34 -5.26 27.15
C ILE A 127 -7.32 -4.19 27.63
N ARG A 128 -8.43 -4.56 28.28
CA ARG A 128 -9.41 -3.59 28.82
C ARG A 128 -8.79 -2.66 29.86
N TYR A 129 -7.92 -3.17 30.74
CA TYR A 129 -7.22 -2.33 31.72
C TYR A 129 -6.21 -1.37 31.05
N TYR A 130 -5.38 -1.87 30.13
CA TYR A 130 -4.40 -1.03 29.42
C TYR A 130 -5.03 -0.04 28.44
N THR A 131 -6.16 -0.36 27.81
CA THR A 131 -6.87 0.59 26.95
C THR A 131 -7.56 1.69 27.75
N PHE A 132 -8.02 1.42 28.98
CA PHE A 132 -8.55 2.46 29.85
C PHE A 132 -7.47 3.53 30.13
N ASP A 133 -6.23 3.12 30.43
CA ASP A 133 -5.14 4.07 30.71
C ASP A 133 -4.65 4.85 29.47
N ILE A 134 -4.66 4.24 28.28
CA ILE A 134 -4.25 4.92 27.03
C ILE A 134 -5.31 5.91 26.53
N PHE A 135 -6.59 5.66 26.80
CA PHE A 135 -7.70 6.52 26.36
C PHE A 135 -8.26 7.44 27.45
N SER A 136 -7.88 7.29 28.72
CA SER A 136 -8.20 8.22 29.82
C SER A 136 -7.23 9.40 29.94
N VAL A 137 -6.16 9.46 29.15
CA VAL A 137 -5.34 10.67 29.01
C VAL A 137 -5.87 11.51 27.84
N ASN A 138 -7.02 12.17 28.05
CA ASN A 138 -7.45 13.42 27.41
C ASN A 138 -8.61 14.02 28.21
#